data_AF-A0A7J6HQH8-F1
#
_entry.id   AF-A0A7J6HQH8-F1
#
_cell.length_a   1.000
_cell.length_b   1.000
_cell.length_c   1.000
_cell.angle_alpha   90.00
_cell.angle_beta   90.00
_cell.angle_gamma   90.00
#
_symmetry.space_group_name_H-M   'P 1'
#
loop_
_entity.id
_entity.type
_entity.pdbx_description
1 polymer ?
#
loop_
_entity_poly.entity_id
_entity_poly.type
_entity_poly.pdbx_seq_one_letter_code
_entity_poly.pdbx_strand_id
1 'polypeptide(L)'
;MITLLDLYHVLKAVAPLYVAMILAYGSVKWWKIFSPDQCSGINRLVALFAVPLLSFHFISINNPYAMNFRFIAADTLQKDVSNTLTICFILHVMKTQA
;
A
#
# COMPACT_ATOMS: atom_id res chain seq x y z
N MET A 1 -20.15 -17.45 -5.59
CA MET A 1 -20.40 -16.27 -6.43
C MET A 1 -20.44 -15.07 -5.49
N ILE A 2 -19.74 -13.98 -5.81
CA ILE A 2 -19.63 -12.82 -4.91
C ILE A 2 -21.02 -12.19 -4.76
N THR A 3 -21.50 -12.08 -3.52
CA THR A 3 -22.83 -11.57 -3.20
C THR A 3 -22.79 -10.06 -2.96
N LEU A 4 -23.90 -9.35 -3.15
CA LEU A 4 -24.02 -7.91 -2.84
C LEU A 4 -23.64 -7.58 -1.39
N LEU A 5 -23.87 -8.52 -0.47
CA LEU A 5 -23.48 -8.41 0.93
C LEU A 5 -21.94 -8.42 1.11
N ASP A 6 -21.22 -9.24 0.35
CA ASP A 6 -19.76 -9.26 0.38
C ASP A 6 -19.18 -7.93 -0.11
N LEU A 7 -19.80 -7.33 -1.14
CA LEU A 7 -19.43 -6.01 -1.63
C LEU A 7 -19.64 -4.93 -0.55
N TYR A 8 -20.76 -4.97 0.18
CA TYR A 8 -21.02 -4.05 1.29
C TYR A 8 -19.97 -4.16 2.40
N HIS A 9 -19.58 -5.39 2.78
CA HIS A 9 -18.54 -5.60 3.79
C HIS A 9 -17.19 -5.04 3.35
N VAL A 10 -16.81 -5.24 2.09
CA VAL A 10 -15.57 -4.67 1.54
C VAL A 10 -15.64 -3.15 1.55
N LEU A 11 -16.69 -2.55 0.99
CA LEU A 11 -16.85 -1.09 0.93
C LEU A 11 -16.84 -0.45 2.31
N LYS A 12 -17.51 -1.06 3.29
CA LYS A 12 -17.51 -0.61 4.69
C LYS A 12 -16.11 -0.64 5.28
N ALA A 13 -15.29 -1.63 4.96
CA ALA A 13 -13.92 -1.74 5.44
C ALA A 13 -12.98 -0.69 4.81
N VAL A 14 -13.19 -0.31 3.53
CA VAL A 14 -12.34 0.69 2.85
C VAL A 14 -12.80 2.13 3.08
N ALA A 15 -14.06 2.36 3.46
CA ALA A 15 -14.62 3.70 3.63
C ALA A 15 -13.81 4.62 4.58
N PRO A 16 -13.33 4.17 5.76
CA PRO A 16 -12.53 5.02 6.65
C PRO A 16 -11.23 5.52 6.00
N LEU A 17 -10.60 4.70 5.16
CA LEU A 17 -9.37 5.04 4.46
C LEU A 17 -9.60 6.19 3.45
N TYR A 18 -10.65 6.08 2.63
CA TYR A 18 -10.98 7.12 1.66
C TYR A 18 -11.42 8.43 2.32
N VAL A 19 -12.18 8.35 3.41
CA VAL A 19 -12.56 9.53 4.20
C VAL A 19 -11.31 10.24 4.75
N ALA A 20 -10.36 9.50 5.29
CA ALA A 20 -9.10 10.06 5.79
C ALA A 20 -8.28 10.75 4.67
N MET A 21 -8.18 10.13 3.49
CA MET A 21 -7.47 10.73 2.35
C MET A 21 -8.11 12.03 1.86
N ILE A 22 -9.43 12.09 1.78
CA ILE A 22 -10.17 13.28 1.35
C ILE A 22 -10.02 14.42 2.37
N LEU A 23 -10.11 14.11 3.67
CA LEU A 23 -9.90 15.09 4.74
C LEU A 23 -8.47 15.66 4.71
N ALA A 24 -7.47 14.81 4.52
CA ALA A 24 -6.08 15.24 4.37
C ALA A 24 -5.91 16.20 3.18
N TYR A 25 -6.50 15.86 2.02
CA TYR A 25 -6.46 16.73 0.84
C TYR A 25 -7.20 18.06 1.04
N GLY A 26 -8.37 18.02 1.67
CA GLY A 26 -9.15 19.22 2.01
C GLY A 26 -8.38 20.15 2.95
N SER A 27 -7.69 19.59 3.93
CA SER A 27 -6.87 20.34 4.89
C SER A 27 -5.71 21.11 4.24
N VAL A 28 -5.08 20.53 3.21
CA VAL A 28 -3.98 21.18 2.48
C VAL A 28 -4.51 22.21 1.49
N LYS A 29 -5.57 21.88 0.75
CA LYS A 29 -6.07 22.72 -0.36
C LYS A 29 -6.92 23.92 0.08
N TRP A 30 -7.81 23.74 1.06
CA TRP A 30 -8.81 24.76 1.43
C TRP A 30 -8.41 25.50 2.71
N TRP A 31 -7.85 24.80 3.70
CA TRP A 31 -7.49 25.41 4.99
C TRP A 31 -6.01 25.80 5.12
N LYS A 32 -5.12 25.36 4.20
CA LYS A 32 -3.67 25.66 4.20
C LYS A 32 -2.98 25.44 5.55
N ILE A 33 -3.49 24.54 6.39
CA ILE A 33 -2.97 24.28 7.75
C ILE A 33 -1.59 23.59 7.68
N PHE A 34 -1.32 22.85 6.61
CA PHE A 34 -0.07 22.12 6.42
C PHE A 34 0.66 22.62 5.17
N SER A 35 1.94 22.99 5.35
CA SER A 35 2.85 23.27 4.24
C SER A 35 3.20 21.97 3.49
N PRO A 36 3.43 21.99 2.16
CA PRO A 36 3.82 20.80 1.38
C PRO A 36 5.02 20.04 1.96
N ASP A 37 5.99 20.74 2.56
CA ASP A 37 7.16 20.10 3.21
C ASP A 37 6.78 19.33 4.47
N GLN A 38 5.82 19.82 5.25
CA GLN A 38 5.29 19.11 6.42
C GLN A 38 4.45 17.89 6.01
N CYS A 39 3.71 18.00 4.91
CA CYS A 39 2.92 16.89 4.38
C CYS A 39 3.84 15.76 3.86
N SER A 40 4.97 16.11 3.25
CA SER A 40 6.01 15.15 2.86
C SER A 40 6.63 14.46 4.08
N GLY A 41 6.90 15.22 5.15
CA GLY A 41 7.35 14.68 6.44
C GLY A 41 6.37 13.69 7.05
N ILE A 42 5.08 14.03 7.07
CA ILE A 42 4.01 13.15 7.56
C ILE A 42 3.92 11.87 6.70
N ASN A 43 3.94 12.00 5.37
CA ASN A 43 3.88 10.86 4.47
C ASN A 43 5.08 9.90 4.67
N ARG A 44 6.27 10.46 4.93
CA ARG A 44 7.47 9.67 5.25
C ARG A 44 7.34 8.93 6.59
N LEU A 45 6.77 9.57 7.61
CA LEU A 45 6.50 8.92 8.90
C LEU A 45 5.46 7.80 8.77
N VAL A 46 4.39 8.04 8.01
CA VAL A 46 3.37 7.02 7.72
C VAL A 46 3.99 5.84 6.96
N ALA A 47 4.82 6.10 5.96
CA ALA A 47 5.51 5.07 5.19
C ALA A 47 6.50 4.24 6.02
N LEU A 48 7.17 4.86 7.00
CA LEU A 48 8.15 4.18 7.84
C LEU A 48 7.53 3.42 9.03
N PHE A 49 6.45 3.93 9.61
CA PHE A 49 5.87 3.36 10.84
C PHE A 49 4.50 2.72 10.62
N ALA A 50 3.54 3.46 10.06
CA ALA A 50 2.17 2.98 9.93
C ALA A 50 2.05 1.86 8.89
N VAL A 51 2.74 1.96 7.75
CA VAL A 51 2.69 0.94 6.69
C VAL A 51 3.23 -0.42 7.19
N PRO A 52 4.43 -0.51 7.79
CA PRO A 52 4.91 -1.79 8.32
C PRO A 52 4.05 -2.34 9.47
N LEU A 53 3.56 -1.49 10.37
CA LEU A 53 2.69 -1.91 11.48
C LEU A 53 1.35 -2.47 10.99
N LEU A 54 0.74 -1.83 10.00
CA LEU A 54 -0.50 -2.30 9.40
C LEU A 54 -0.28 -3.63 8.67
N SER A 55 0.84 -3.78 7.95
CA SER A 55 1.22 -5.06 7.34
C SER A 55 1.40 -6.16 8.38
N PHE A 56 2.08 -5.88 9.50
CA PHE A 56 2.23 -6.85 10.57
C PHE A 56 0.89 -7.26 11.18
N HIS A 57 0.01 -6.30 11.44
CA HIS A 57 -1.34 -6.55 11.95
C HIS A 57 -2.14 -7.48 11.01
N PHE A 58 -2.15 -7.19 9.71
CA PHE A 58 -2.84 -8.05 8.74
C PHE A 58 -2.23 -9.45 8.60
N ILE A 59 -0.90 -9.56 8.64
CA ILE A 59 -0.21 -10.86 8.55
C ILE A 59 -0.45 -11.68 9.82
N SER A 60 -0.47 -11.06 11.00
CA SER A 60 -0.64 -11.75 12.29
C SER A 60 -2.03 -12.36 12.50
N ILE A 61 -3.05 -11.77 11.89
CA ILE A 61 -4.45 -12.25 12.00
C ILE A 61 -4.77 -13.29 10.92
N ASN A 62 -3.96 -13.35 9.86
CA ASN A 62 -4.14 -14.29 8.78
C ASN A 62 -3.40 -15.61 9.08
N ASN A 63 -4.07 -16.76 8.95
CA ASN A 63 -3.43 -18.05 9.16
C ASN A 63 -2.79 -18.54 7.84
N PRO A 64 -1.44 -18.50 7.69
CA PRO A 64 -0.78 -18.87 6.45
C PRO A 64 -0.94 -20.35 6.09
N TYR A 65 -1.24 -21.22 7.05
CA TYR A 65 -1.40 -22.66 6.83
C TYR A 65 -2.80 -23.05 6.32
N ALA A 66 -3.79 -22.18 6.50
CA ALA A 66 -5.14 -22.35 5.96
C ALA A 66 -5.35 -21.61 4.62
N MET A 67 -4.33 -20.87 4.15
CA MET A 67 -4.40 -20.08 2.92
C MET A 67 -4.07 -20.94 1.69
N ASN A 68 -4.68 -20.61 0.54
CA ASN A 68 -4.44 -21.33 -0.71
C ASN A 68 -2.96 -21.24 -1.14
N PHE A 69 -2.26 -22.38 -1.18
CA PHE A 69 -0.85 -22.45 -1.59
C PHE A 69 -0.57 -21.85 -2.98
N ARG A 70 -1.53 -21.94 -3.92
CA ARG A 70 -1.42 -21.31 -5.25
C ARG A 70 -1.41 -19.78 -5.17
N PHE A 71 -2.13 -19.21 -4.21
CA PHE A 71 -2.17 -17.76 -3.97
C PHE A 71 -0.86 -17.27 -3.36
N ILE A 72 -0.32 -18.02 -2.40
CA ILE A 72 1.00 -17.73 -1.81
C ILE A 72 2.09 -17.82 -2.88
N ALA A 73 2.10 -18.89 -3.68
CA ALA A 73 3.06 -19.04 -4.77
C ALA A 73 2.97 -17.89 -5.80
N ALA A 74 1.75 -17.45 -6.13
CA ALA A 74 1.55 -16.32 -7.03
C ALA A 74 2.07 -14.99 -6.46
N ASP A 75 1.84 -14.72 -5.16
CA ASP A 75 2.34 -13.51 -4.48
C ASP A 75 3.88 -13.48 -4.45
N THR A 76 4.53 -14.60 -4.14
CA THR A 76 6.00 -14.70 -4.13
C THR A 76 6.59 -14.49 -5.52
N LEU A 77 6.02 -15.13 -6.55
CA LEU A 77 6.47 -14.95 -7.93
C LEU A 77 6.28 -13.49 -8.40
N GLN A 78 5.18 -12.85 -8.03
CA GLN A 78 4.92 -11.45 -8.41
C GLN A 78 5.93 -10.49 -7.76
N LYS A 79 6.28 -10.70 -6.47
CA LYS A 79 7.31 -9.92 -5.78
C LYS A 79 8.68 -10.10 -6.41
N ASP A 80 9.07 -11.33 -6.74
CA ASP A 80 10.36 -11.62 -7.37
C ASP A 80 10.47 -11.01 -8.77
N VAL A 81 9.42 -11.10 -9.58
CA VAL A 81 9.38 -10.46 -10.90
C VAL A 81 9.47 -8.94 -10.79
N SER A 82 8.74 -8.32 -9.86
CA SER A 82 8.78 -6.87 -9.64
C SER A 82 10.16 -6.39 -9.19
N ASN A 83 10.82 -7.10 -8.27
CA ASN A 83 12.16 -6.78 -7.82
C ASN A 83 13.18 -6.94 -8.95
N THR A 84 13.11 -8.04 -9.70
CA THR A 84 13.98 -8.31 -10.84
C THR A 84 13.84 -7.25 -11.93
N LEU A 85 12.61 -6.82 -12.24
CA LEU A 85 12.35 -5.78 -13.23
C LEU A 85 12.92 -4.43 -12.80
N THR A 86 12.76 -4.07 -11.53
CA THR A 86 13.28 -2.82 -10.96
C THR A 86 14.81 -2.80 -11.01
N ILE A 87 15.47 -3.90 -10.64
CA ILE A 87 16.93 -4.05 -10.72
C ILE A 87 17.39 -3.97 -12.17
N CYS A 88 16.71 -4.66 -13.09
CA CYS A 88 17.03 -4.64 -14.51
C CYS A 88 16.90 -3.22 -15.11
N PHE A 89 15.86 -2.47 -14.72
CA PHE A 89 15.68 -1.08 -15.11
C PHE A 89 16.81 -0.18 -14.58
N ILE A 90 17.22 -0.35 -13.31
CA ILE A 90 18.34 0.40 -12.73
C ILE A 90 19.65 0.07 -13.48
N LEU A 91 19.92 -1.22 -13.75
CA LEU A 91 21.11 -1.64 -14.51
C LEU A 91 21.12 -1.08 -15.94
N HIS A 92 19.95 -1.03 -16.60
CA HIS A 92 19.81 -0.40 -17.91
C HIS A 92 20.14 1.10 -17.85
N VAL A 93 19.54 1.83 -16.89
CA VAL A 93 19.82 3.25 -16.67
C VAL A 93 21.31 3.50 -16.39
N MET A 94 21.95 2.68 -15.55
CA MET A 94 23.38 2.81 -15.28
C MET A 94 24.26 2.56 -16.52
N LYS A 95 23.83 1.67 -17.42
CA LYS A 95 24.55 1.39 -18.67
C LYS A 95 24.35 2.46 -19.75
N THR A 96 23.26 3.23 -19.68
CA THR A 96 22.98 4.34 -20.61
C THR A 96 23.66 5.66 -20.19
N GLN A 97 24.08 5.78 -18.92
CA GLN A 97 24.78 6.95 -18.38
C GLN A 97 26.32 6.83 -18.38
N ALA A 98 26.87 5.70 -18.85
CA ALA A 98 28.30 5.42 -18.99
C ALA A 98 28.69 5.32 -20.47
#